data_AF-A0A7S3HAD6-F1
#
_entry.id   AF-A0A7S3HAD6-F1
#
_cell.length_a   1.000
_cell.length_b   1.000
_cell.length_c   1.000
_cell.angle_alpha   90.00
_cell.angle_beta   90.00
_cell.angle_gamma   90.00
#
_symmetry.space_group_name_H-M   'P 1'
#
loop_
_entity.id
_entity.type
_entity.pdbx_description
1 polymer ?
#
loop_
_entity_poly.entity_id
_entity_poly.type
_entity_poly.pdbx_seq_one_letter_code
_entity_poly.pdbx_strand_id
1 'polypeptide(L)'
;GDLLVTTAKDKLLRLVDPRAAEGTISSATAHVGLRFCRSIWLGDSPYLLSVGHNNAQEREFMIWDSRNLSAGNVKRERIDSSYGSIVPLYDADLNSLVLMGKGDSSLRMYELDFTGGVGAASAESATAYAISNNTVSTGASDVTKGACLLPKQANDLMSCEVMRILKLTEGAVQ
;
A
#
# COMPACT_ATOMS: atom_id res chain seq x y z
N GLY A 1 1.23 17.18 7.05
CA GLY A 1 -0.09 16.53 6.86
C GLY A 1 -1.17 17.58 6.80
N ASP A 2 -1.54 17.97 5.59
CA ASP A 2 -2.56 18.96 5.25
C ASP A 2 -3.82 18.31 4.68
N LEU A 3 -3.65 17.15 4.01
CA LEU A 3 -4.72 16.36 3.41
C LEU A 3 -4.83 14.96 4.05
N LEU A 4 -6.05 14.43 4.05
CA LEU A 4 -6.38 13.08 4.50
C LEU A 4 -6.84 12.23 3.31
N VAL A 5 -6.46 10.95 3.32
CA VAL A 5 -6.97 9.96 2.37
C VAL A 5 -7.83 8.96 3.13
N THR A 6 -9.03 8.67 2.60
CA THR A 6 -9.95 7.71 3.22
C THR A 6 -10.53 6.74 2.20
N THR A 7 -10.80 5.52 2.64
CA THR A 7 -11.60 4.52 1.91
C THR A 7 -12.74 4.07 2.79
N ALA A 8 -13.94 3.93 2.23
CA ALA A 8 -15.12 3.48 2.96
C ALA A 8 -15.83 2.31 2.26
N LYS A 9 -16.88 1.77 2.91
CA LYS A 9 -17.65 0.61 2.40
C LYS A 9 -18.41 0.90 1.11
N ASP A 10 -18.58 2.16 0.75
CA ASP A 10 -19.14 2.61 -0.53
C ASP A 10 -18.16 2.50 -1.71
N LYS A 11 -16.97 1.94 -1.47
CA LYS A 11 -15.93 1.65 -2.48
C LYS A 11 -15.24 2.90 -3.03
N LEU A 12 -15.43 4.05 -2.39
CA LEU A 12 -14.82 5.31 -2.80
C LEU A 12 -13.53 5.58 -2.01
N LEU A 13 -12.47 5.93 -2.75
CA LEU A 13 -11.28 6.61 -2.24
C LEU A 13 -11.57 8.11 -2.27
N ARG A 14 -11.32 8.81 -1.16
CA ARG A 14 -11.55 10.26 -1.03
C ARG A 14 -10.29 10.96 -0.56
N LEU A 15 -10.02 12.10 -1.19
CA LEU A 15 -9.08 13.11 -0.71
C LEU A 15 -9.88 14.18 0.05
N VAL A 16 -9.49 14.43 1.29
CA VAL A 16 -10.23 15.30 2.22
C VAL A 16 -9.29 16.36 2.77
N ASP A 17 -9.67 17.64 2.67
CA ASP A 17 -9.07 18.71 3.46
C ASP A 17 -9.95 18.97 4.68
N PRO A 18 -9.51 18.59 5.89
CA PRO A 18 -10.31 18.77 7.11
C PRO A 18 -10.57 20.24 7.47
N ARG A 19 -9.91 21.19 6.81
CA ARG A 19 -10.08 22.64 7.00
C ARG A 19 -11.11 23.23 6.02
N ALA A 20 -11.43 22.52 4.93
CA ALA A 20 -12.39 22.96 3.94
C ALA A 20 -13.83 22.66 4.39
N ALA A 21 -14.77 23.55 4.05
CA ALA A 21 -16.17 23.42 4.47
C ALA A 21 -16.87 22.15 3.96
N GLU A 22 -16.61 21.75 2.71
CA GLU A 22 -17.15 20.51 2.14
C GLU A 22 -16.36 19.25 2.55
N GLY A 23 -15.15 19.43 3.10
CA GLY A 23 -14.24 18.37 3.51
C GLY A 23 -13.64 17.58 2.33
N THR A 24 -14.47 16.93 1.52
CA THR A 24 -14.02 16.11 0.39
C THR A 24 -13.67 16.98 -0.81
N ILE A 25 -12.41 16.97 -1.24
CA ILE A 25 -11.92 17.71 -2.40
C ILE A 25 -12.13 16.92 -3.69
N SER A 26 -11.84 15.62 -3.63
CA SER A 26 -11.88 14.74 -4.79
C SER A 26 -12.14 13.31 -4.37
N SER A 27 -12.70 12.51 -5.27
CA SER A 27 -12.99 11.10 -5.01
C SER A 27 -12.98 10.26 -6.27
N ALA A 28 -12.70 8.97 -6.12
CA ALA A 28 -12.74 7.99 -7.20
C ALA A 28 -13.21 6.62 -6.68
N THR A 29 -13.81 5.82 -7.56
CA THR A 29 -14.12 4.42 -7.26
C THR A 29 -12.83 3.61 -7.23
N ALA A 30 -12.51 3.05 -6.08
CA ALA A 30 -11.31 2.25 -5.88
C ALA A 30 -11.55 0.77 -6.23
N HIS A 31 -11.64 -0.08 -5.22
CA HIS A 31 -11.80 -1.52 -5.42
C HIS A 31 -13.28 -1.89 -5.38
N VAL A 32 -13.73 -2.64 -6.38
CA VAL A 32 -15.15 -2.99 -6.54
C VAL A 32 -15.56 -4.29 -5.83
N GLY A 33 -14.61 -5.00 -5.22
CA GLY A 33 -14.86 -6.21 -4.44
C GLY A 33 -15.70 -5.97 -3.18
N LEU A 34 -16.01 -7.05 -2.48
CA LEU A 34 -16.93 -7.04 -1.33
C LEU A 34 -16.23 -6.80 0.01
N ARG A 35 -14.90 -6.80 0.01
CA ARG A 35 -14.06 -6.75 1.22
C ARG A 35 -13.51 -5.35 1.48
N PHE A 36 -13.04 -5.15 2.70
CA PHE A 36 -12.49 -3.88 3.15
C PHE A 36 -11.30 -3.44 2.30
N CYS A 37 -11.27 -2.13 2.02
CA CYS A 37 -10.15 -1.45 1.40
C CYS A 37 -9.36 -0.70 2.47
N ARG A 38 -8.07 -0.48 2.21
CA ARG A 38 -7.25 0.45 2.98
C ARG A 38 -6.54 1.39 2.02
N SER A 39 -6.20 2.58 2.49
CA SER A 39 -5.42 3.55 1.75
C SER A 39 -4.30 4.15 2.60
N ILE A 40 -3.17 4.44 1.98
CA ILE A 40 -2.04 5.15 2.58
C ILE A 40 -1.47 6.19 1.61
N TRP A 41 -0.84 7.21 2.16
CA TRP A 41 0.03 8.11 1.39
C TRP A 41 1.34 7.41 1.08
N LEU A 42 1.90 7.68 -0.10
CA LEU A 42 3.22 7.18 -0.50
C LEU A 42 4.29 8.25 -0.20
N GLY A 43 4.57 8.43 1.10
CA GLY A 43 5.52 9.44 1.59
C GLY A 43 5.02 10.86 1.33
N ASP A 44 5.94 11.77 1.00
CA ASP A 44 5.65 13.16 0.62
C ASP A 44 5.34 13.32 -0.88
N SER A 45 5.16 12.21 -1.60
CA SER A 45 4.81 12.23 -3.02
C SER A 45 3.32 12.59 -3.21
N PRO A 46 2.91 13.02 -4.42
CA PRO A 46 1.49 13.24 -4.71
C PRO A 46 0.71 11.91 -4.87
N TYR A 47 1.34 10.76 -4.66
CA TYR A 47 0.74 9.46 -4.91
C TYR A 47 0.12 8.83 -3.66
N LEU A 48 -0.99 8.13 -3.89
CA LEU A 48 -1.72 7.37 -2.90
C LEU A 48 -1.69 5.90 -3.29
N LEU A 49 -1.68 5.01 -2.30
CA LEU A 49 -1.91 3.60 -2.50
C LEU A 49 -3.27 3.23 -1.93
N SER A 50 -4.05 2.43 -2.66
CA SER A 50 -5.15 1.66 -2.09
C SER A 50 -4.91 0.17 -2.25
N VAL A 51 -5.29 -0.61 -1.25
CA VAL A 51 -5.33 -2.09 -1.32
C VAL A 51 -6.74 -2.57 -1.10
N GLY A 52 -7.14 -3.61 -1.82
CA GLY A 52 -8.49 -4.14 -1.76
C GLY A 52 -8.65 -5.41 -2.59
N HIS A 53 -9.89 -5.67 -3.01
CA HIS A 53 -10.22 -6.84 -3.82
C HIS A 53 -10.94 -6.43 -5.11
N ASN A 54 -10.62 -7.09 -6.21
CA ASN A 54 -11.29 -6.86 -7.49
C ASN A 54 -12.68 -7.55 -7.53
N ASN A 55 -13.37 -7.46 -8.67
CA ASN A 55 -14.68 -8.10 -8.86
C ASN A 55 -14.61 -9.64 -8.72
N ALA A 56 -13.50 -10.24 -9.15
CA ALA A 56 -13.20 -11.66 -9.01
C ALA A 56 -12.75 -12.07 -7.58
N GLN A 57 -12.85 -11.16 -6.61
CA GLN A 57 -12.43 -11.35 -5.21
C GLN A 57 -10.93 -11.65 -5.04
N GLU A 58 -10.10 -11.21 -5.98
CA GLU A 58 -8.65 -11.32 -5.88
C GLU A 58 -8.06 -10.05 -5.27
N ARG A 59 -6.98 -10.20 -4.49
CA ARG A 59 -6.31 -9.06 -3.87
C ARG A 59 -5.55 -8.28 -4.92
N GLU A 60 -5.67 -6.96 -4.85
CA GLU A 60 -4.98 -6.04 -5.74
C GLU A 60 -4.63 -4.76 -4.99
N PHE A 61 -3.67 -4.02 -5.53
CA PHE A 61 -3.42 -2.64 -5.13
C PHE A 61 -3.52 -1.70 -6.34
N MET A 62 -3.82 -0.44 -6.07
CA MET A 62 -3.85 0.63 -7.06
C MET A 62 -3.04 1.83 -6.55
N ILE A 63 -2.31 2.47 -7.45
CA ILE A 63 -1.63 3.76 -7.21
C ILE A 63 -2.43 4.86 -7.87
N TRP A 64 -2.63 5.97 -7.18
CA TRP A 64 -3.45 7.10 -7.61
C TRP A 64 -2.63 8.39 -7.54
N ASP A 65 -2.85 9.31 -8.47
CA ASP A 65 -2.35 10.68 -8.36
C ASP A 65 -3.39 11.53 -7.64
N SER A 66 -3.08 11.99 -6.42
CA SER A 66 -3.97 12.82 -5.61
C SER A 66 -4.38 14.13 -6.30
N ARG A 67 -3.57 14.62 -7.26
CA ARG A 67 -3.83 15.84 -8.02
C ARG A 67 -4.94 15.64 -9.06
N ASN A 68 -5.21 14.40 -9.46
CA ASN A 68 -6.21 14.09 -10.49
C ASN A 68 -6.84 12.69 -10.28
N LEU A 69 -7.54 12.49 -9.16
CA LEU A 69 -8.25 11.22 -8.90
C LEU A 69 -9.31 10.88 -9.96
N SER A 70 -9.87 11.90 -10.63
CA SER A 70 -10.85 11.71 -11.71
C SER A 70 -10.28 11.01 -12.95
N ALA A 71 -8.97 11.06 -13.18
CA ALA A 71 -8.32 10.30 -14.25
C ALA A 71 -8.23 8.79 -13.95
N GLY A 72 -8.53 8.39 -12.71
CA GLY A 72 -8.45 6.99 -12.28
C GLY A 72 -7.10 6.65 -11.64
N ASN A 73 -6.82 5.35 -11.58
CA ASN A 73 -5.55 4.85 -11.04
C ASN A 73 -4.46 4.93 -12.11
N VAL A 74 -3.26 5.33 -11.71
CA VAL A 74 -2.05 5.38 -12.55
C VAL A 74 -1.49 3.97 -12.76
N LYS A 75 -1.64 3.10 -11.76
CA LYS A 75 -1.19 1.71 -11.80
C LYS A 75 -2.17 0.84 -11.04
N ARG A 76 -2.45 -0.34 -11.57
CA ARG A 76 -3.14 -1.44 -10.88
C ARG A 76 -2.28 -2.68 -10.96
N GLU A 77 -2.19 -3.41 -9.86
CA GLU A 77 -1.43 -4.65 -9.76
C GLU A 77 -2.23 -5.72 -9.02
N ARG A 78 -2.37 -6.89 -9.64
CA ARG A 78 -2.97 -8.08 -9.02
C ARG A 78 -1.92 -8.76 -8.14
N ILE A 79 -2.33 -9.16 -6.93
CA ILE A 79 -1.45 -9.74 -5.92
C ILE A 79 -1.60 -11.26 -5.89
N ASP A 80 -2.80 -11.75 -5.54
CA ASP A 80 -3.18 -13.17 -5.56
C ASP A 80 -4.69 -13.34 -5.31
N SER A 81 -5.14 -14.58 -5.08
CA SER A 81 -6.53 -14.95 -4.82
C SER A 81 -6.84 -15.25 -3.33
N SER A 82 -6.00 -14.81 -2.38
CA SER A 82 -6.28 -15.02 -0.95
C SER A 82 -7.34 -14.03 -0.43
N TYR A 83 -7.95 -14.33 0.72
CA TYR A 83 -9.08 -13.54 1.26
C TYR A 83 -8.69 -12.52 2.34
N GLY A 84 -7.47 -12.64 2.88
CA GLY A 84 -6.98 -11.82 3.99
C GLY A 84 -6.84 -10.36 3.60
N SER A 85 -7.39 -9.45 4.41
CA SER A 85 -7.18 -8.00 4.22
C SER A 85 -5.68 -7.69 4.31
N ILE A 86 -5.20 -6.92 3.33
CA ILE A 86 -3.80 -6.52 3.25
C ILE A 86 -3.55 -5.31 4.14
N VAL A 87 -2.44 -5.37 4.87
CA VAL A 87 -1.81 -4.25 5.56
C VAL A 87 -0.68 -3.75 4.65
N PRO A 88 -0.85 -2.57 4.00
CA PRO A 88 0.22 -1.96 3.24
C PRO A 88 1.16 -1.21 4.18
N LEU A 89 2.45 -1.49 4.07
CA LEU A 89 3.52 -0.88 4.82
C LEU A 89 4.47 -0.21 3.83
N TYR A 90 4.52 1.12 3.82
CA TYR A 90 5.34 1.87 2.87
C TYR A 90 6.49 2.58 3.58
N ASP A 91 7.68 2.40 3.03
CA ASP A 91 8.91 3.04 3.46
C ASP A 91 9.32 4.11 2.45
N ALA A 92 9.16 5.38 2.83
CA ALA A 92 9.40 6.51 1.93
C ALA A 92 10.88 6.73 1.59
N ASP A 93 11.81 6.28 2.44
CA ASP A 93 13.25 6.45 2.20
C ASP A 93 13.75 5.48 1.13
N LEU A 94 13.14 4.29 1.07
CA LEU A 94 13.50 3.21 0.15
C LEU A 94 12.57 3.12 -1.07
N ASN A 95 11.51 3.92 -1.09
CA ASN A 95 10.34 3.72 -1.94
C ASN A 95 9.85 2.26 -1.96
N SER A 96 9.94 1.57 -0.83
CA SER A 96 9.61 0.15 -0.74
C SER A 96 8.23 -0.05 -0.14
N LEU A 97 7.43 -0.88 -0.81
CA LEU A 97 6.10 -1.29 -0.37
C LEU A 97 6.14 -2.75 0.07
N VAL A 98 5.82 -2.99 1.33
CA VAL A 98 5.61 -4.34 1.87
C VAL A 98 4.12 -4.57 2.12
N LEU A 99 3.60 -5.67 1.57
CA LEU A 99 2.22 -6.09 1.69
C LEU A 99 2.13 -7.34 2.55
N MET A 100 1.39 -7.26 3.65
CA MET A 100 1.14 -8.40 4.53
C MET A 100 -0.35 -8.67 4.65
N GLY A 101 -0.79 -9.88 4.34
CA GLY A 101 -2.20 -10.26 4.51
C GLY A 101 -2.48 -10.78 5.90
N LYS A 102 -3.57 -10.31 6.52
CA LYS A 102 -4.06 -10.95 7.75
C LYS A 102 -4.49 -12.38 7.43
N GLY A 103 -3.90 -13.37 8.10
CA GLY A 103 -4.10 -14.78 7.79
C GLY A 103 -3.00 -15.39 6.92
N ASP A 104 -2.07 -14.58 6.41
CA ASP A 104 -0.98 -15.07 5.57
C ASP A 104 0.26 -15.40 6.42
N SER A 105 1.00 -16.41 5.97
CA SER A 105 2.33 -16.79 6.48
C SER A 105 3.46 -16.23 5.62
N SER A 106 3.16 -15.32 4.69
CA SER A 106 4.15 -14.66 3.84
C SER A 106 3.87 -13.16 3.71
N LEU A 107 4.91 -12.43 3.34
CA LEU A 107 4.84 -11.02 2.93
C LEU A 107 5.29 -10.87 1.50
N ARG A 108 4.82 -9.80 0.82
CA ARG A 108 5.27 -9.44 -0.52
C ARG A 108 5.92 -8.07 -0.56
N MET A 109 7.00 -7.93 -1.32
CA MET A 109 7.74 -6.66 -1.43
C MET A 109 7.77 -6.13 -2.87
N TYR A 110 7.57 -4.83 -2.99
CA TYR A 110 7.62 -4.08 -4.24
C TYR A 110 8.50 -2.84 -4.05
N GLU A 111 9.17 -2.42 -5.10
CA GLU A 111 9.79 -1.11 -5.22
C GLU A 111 8.86 -0.23 -6.04
N LEU A 112 8.58 0.98 -5.56
CA LEU A 112 7.76 1.95 -6.25
C LEU A 112 8.68 2.98 -6.90
N ASP A 113 8.43 3.26 -8.18
CA ASP A 113 9.12 4.31 -8.90
C ASP A 113 8.11 5.38 -9.32
N PHE A 114 8.42 6.62 -8.99
CA PHE A 114 7.60 7.79 -9.29
C PHE A 114 8.25 8.72 -10.33
N THR A 115 9.47 8.40 -10.77
CA THR A 115 10.32 9.29 -11.57
C THR A 115 9.97 9.30 -13.05
N GLY A 116 9.23 8.30 -13.53
CA GLY A 116 8.84 8.21 -14.92
C GLY A 116 10.04 7.82 -15.75
N GLY A 117 10.09 6.54 -16.11
CA GLY A 117 11.26 5.95 -16.75
C GLY A 117 11.87 6.86 -17.80
N VAL A 118 13.18 7.02 -17.74
CA VAL A 118 13.99 7.73 -18.73
C VAL A 118 13.61 7.20 -20.12
N GLY A 119 12.77 7.92 -20.86
CA GLY A 119 12.27 7.54 -22.20
C GLY A 119 10.76 7.29 -22.34
N ALA A 120 9.93 7.40 -21.31
CA ALA A 120 8.48 7.23 -21.43
C ALA A 120 7.77 8.53 -21.86
N ALA A 121 7.26 8.55 -23.10
CA ALA A 121 6.64 9.70 -23.77
C ALA A 121 5.19 10.01 -23.35
N SER A 122 4.76 9.64 -22.14
CA SER A 122 3.39 9.92 -21.68
C SER A 122 3.34 10.23 -20.19
N ALA A 123 2.58 11.26 -19.85
CA ALA A 123 2.38 11.80 -18.52
C ALA A 123 1.62 10.82 -17.59
N GLU A 124 2.27 9.79 -17.05
CA GLU A 124 1.66 8.80 -16.12
C GLU A 124 2.77 7.95 -15.47
N SER A 125 3.31 8.42 -14.34
CA SER A 125 4.72 8.22 -13.99
C SER A 125 4.98 7.35 -12.74
N ALA A 126 3.97 6.63 -12.24
CA ALA A 126 4.11 5.75 -11.09
C ALA A 126 4.05 4.28 -11.48
N THR A 127 5.10 3.52 -11.20
CA THR A 127 5.20 2.08 -11.44
C THR A 127 5.52 1.33 -10.15
N ALA A 128 5.26 0.02 -10.17
CA ALA A 128 5.57 -0.87 -9.06
C ALA A 128 6.28 -2.10 -9.62
N TYR A 129 7.46 -2.37 -9.10
CA TYR A 129 8.31 -3.49 -9.49
C TYR A 129 8.36 -4.50 -8.36
N ALA A 130 7.96 -5.75 -8.64
CA ALA A 130 8.20 -6.83 -7.70
C ALA A 130 9.72 -7.04 -7.52
N ILE A 131 10.20 -7.01 -6.29
CA ILE A 131 11.62 -7.24 -6.00
C ILE A 131 11.96 -8.72 -6.28
N SER A 132 13.22 -9.04 -6.58
CA SER A 132 13.66 -10.43 -6.70
C SER A 132 13.33 -11.22 -5.42
N ASN A 133 12.71 -12.40 -5.56
CA ASN A 133 12.14 -13.14 -4.42
C ASN A 133 11.16 -12.29 -3.60
N ASN A 134 10.24 -11.60 -4.29
CA ASN A 134 9.27 -10.71 -3.66
C ASN A 134 8.46 -11.33 -2.52
N THR A 135 8.32 -12.66 -2.48
CA THR A 135 7.54 -13.38 -1.48
C THR A 135 8.47 -13.99 -0.45
N VAL A 136 8.40 -13.49 0.79
CA VAL A 136 9.19 -13.99 1.91
C VAL A 136 8.26 -14.80 2.82
N SER A 137 8.54 -16.09 2.97
CA SER A 137 7.85 -16.96 3.92
C SER A 137 8.33 -16.68 5.34
N THR A 138 7.40 -16.61 6.27
CA THR A 138 7.66 -16.33 7.70
C THR A 138 7.38 -17.54 8.59
N GLY A 139 7.19 -18.73 8.01
CA GLY A 139 6.86 -19.97 8.74
C GLY A 139 5.36 -20.27 8.74
N ALA A 140 5.00 -21.55 8.57
CA ALA A 140 3.59 -21.97 8.42
C ALA A 140 2.73 -21.74 9.66
N SER A 141 3.32 -21.81 10.86
CA SER A 141 2.66 -21.53 12.16
C SER A 141 2.53 -20.04 12.46
N ASP A 142 3.33 -19.19 11.82
CA ASP A 142 3.40 -17.77 12.13
C ASP A 142 2.42 -17.01 11.23
N VAL A 143 1.13 -17.15 11.52
CA VAL A 143 0.09 -16.48 10.76
C VAL A 143 0.00 -15.00 11.17
N THR A 144 0.04 -14.10 10.20
CA THR A 144 -0.03 -12.65 10.43
C THR A 144 -1.41 -12.25 10.98
N LYS A 145 -1.45 -11.63 12.16
CA LYS A 145 -2.66 -10.98 12.73
C LYS A 145 -2.67 -9.47 12.48
N GLY A 146 -1.48 -8.88 12.43
CA GLY A 146 -1.22 -7.47 12.14
C GLY A 146 0.27 -7.25 11.91
N ALA A 147 0.62 -6.08 11.39
CA ALA A 147 2.02 -5.69 11.21
C ALA A 147 2.16 -4.18 11.22
N CYS A 148 3.34 -3.68 11.55
CA CYS A 148 3.73 -2.28 11.41
C CYS A 148 5.22 -2.16 11.09
N LEU A 149 5.58 -1.02 10.50
CA LEU A 149 6.99 -0.63 10.37
C LEU A 149 7.49 -0.07 11.69
N LEU A 150 8.72 -0.42 12.04
CA LEU A 150 9.42 0.27 13.10
C LEU A 150 9.93 1.62 12.58
N PRO A 151 9.94 2.70 13.40
CA PRO A 151 10.56 3.95 13.00
C PRO A 151 12.03 3.75 12.64
N LYS A 152 12.50 4.46 11.61
CA LYS A 152 13.88 4.36 11.09
C LYS A 152 14.94 4.55 12.17
N GLN A 153 14.66 5.38 13.18
CA GLN A 153 15.57 5.64 14.29
C GLN A 153 15.84 4.41 15.17
N ALA A 154 15.00 3.37 15.07
CA ALA A 154 15.14 2.15 15.85
C ALA A 154 15.75 0.98 15.05
N ASN A 155 16.13 1.22 13.79
CA ASN A 155 16.89 0.25 13.01
C ASN A 155 18.31 0.10 13.55
N ASP A 156 18.86 -1.10 13.45
CA ASP A 156 20.25 -1.38 13.78
C ASP A 156 21.18 -1.04 12.61
N LEU A 157 21.72 0.18 12.66
CA LEU A 157 22.63 0.69 11.64
C LEU A 157 23.92 -0.14 11.54
N MET A 158 24.38 -0.75 12.64
CA MET A 158 25.65 -1.49 12.65
C MET A 158 25.54 -2.84 11.95
N SER A 159 24.32 -3.38 11.80
CA SER A 159 24.03 -4.56 10.98
C SER A 159 23.54 -4.23 9.56
N CYS A 160 23.64 -2.96 9.14
CA CYS A 160 23.12 -2.46 7.86
C CYS A 160 21.61 -2.66 7.69
N GLU A 161 20.84 -2.62 8.78
CA GLU A 161 19.39 -2.72 8.70
C GLU A 161 18.77 -1.44 8.13
N VAL A 162 18.03 -1.58 7.03
CA VAL A 162 17.38 -0.44 6.35
C VAL A 162 15.88 -0.33 6.65
N MET A 163 15.23 -1.43 7.07
CA MET A 163 13.81 -1.49 7.38
C MET A 163 13.52 -2.67 8.31
N ARG A 164 12.80 -2.43 9.40
CA ARG A 164 12.30 -3.47 10.31
C ARG A 164 10.77 -3.48 10.33
N ILE A 165 10.18 -4.66 10.21
CA ILE A 165 8.74 -4.88 10.32
C ILE A 165 8.48 -5.69 11.59
N LEU A 166 7.60 -5.19 12.44
CA LEU A 166 7.05 -5.96 13.56
C LEU A 166 5.77 -6.65 13.11
N LYS A 167 5.74 -7.96 13.24
CA LYS A 167 4.62 -8.82 12.87
C LYS A 167 3.98 -9.39 14.14
N LEU A 168 2.69 -9.11 14.31
CA LEU A 168 1.89 -9.73 15.36
C LEU A 168 1.43 -11.12 14.90
N THR A 169 1.80 -12.15 15.67
CA THR A 169 1.30 -13.52 15.54
C THR A 169 0.31 -13.82 16.66
N GLU A 170 -0.10 -15.07 16.82
CA GLU A 170 -1.00 -15.48 17.90
C GLU A 170 -0.35 -15.42 19.28
N GLY A 171 0.94 -15.74 19.38
CA GLY A 171 1.64 -15.85 20.67
C GLY A 171 2.70 -14.78 20.92
N ALA A 172 3.07 -13.98 19.92
CA ALA A 172 4.18 -13.04 20.05
C ALA A 172 4.09 -11.88 19.04
N VAL A 173 4.92 -10.87 19.26
CA VAL A 173 5.35 -9.93 18.24
C VAL A 173 6.76 -10.35 17.81
N GLN A 174 6.92 -10.66 16.52
CA GLN A 174 8.18 -11.04 15.88
C GLN A 174 8.72 -9.89 15.05
#